data_AF-A0A319DS24-F1
#
_entry.id   AF-A0A319DS24-F1
#
_cell.length_a   1.000
_cell.length_b   1.000
_cell.length_c   1.000
_cell.angle_alpha   90.00
_cell.angle_beta   90.00
_cell.angle_gamma   90.00
#
_symmetry.space_group_name_H-M   'P 1'
#
loop_
_entity.id
_entity.type
_entity.pdbx_description
1 polymer ?
#
loop_
_entity_poly.entity_id
_entity_poly.type
_entity_poly.pdbx_seq_one_letter_code
_entity_poly.pdbx_strand_id
1 'polypeptide(L)'
;MSDIHEDVGHTIVHFLYTGGYETVNSPLGEGTSDISREYKKSVLAYHASRTYGLPELETLAKQKMKQLDKEVPVLEVLQATRDVFSGLPASETWLPIYIEGNLQRLLEPEDPALGLRDVYNILGRDHQFDNLVMKIILEILSVRLRSMQDQHGRSLNGTGPAYSLPEESVPEEPEPVPAEAEPEEYELVPFD
;
A
#
# COMPACT_ATOMS: atom_id res chain seq x y z
N MET A 1 -34.40 12.12 -6.44
CA MET A 1 -33.81 10.99 -7.20
C MET A 1 -32.75 11.57 -8.12
N SER A 2 -31.67 12.09 -7.55
CA SER A 2 -30.76 13.01 -8.25
C SER A 2 -29.31 12.68 -7.94
N ASP A 3 -28.94 11.41 -8.03
CA ASP A 3 -27.54 10.99 -7.83
C ASP A 3 -27.21 9.63 -8.47
N ILE A 4 -27.84 9.32 -9.61
CA ILE A 4 -27.44 8.16 -10.41
C ILE A 4 -26.60 8.71 -11.56
N HIS A 5 -25.31 8.40 -11.54
CA HIS A 5 -24.42 8.64 -12.68
C HIS A 5 -25.07 8.02 -13.92
N GLU A 6 -25.17 8.74 -15.03
CA GLU A 6 -25.93 8.33 -16.22
C GLU A 6 -25.59 6.90 -16.67
N ASP A 7 -24.29 6.57 -16.66
CA ASP A 7 -23.78 5.22 -16.96
C ASP A 7 -24.36 4.11 -16.07
N VAL A 8 -24.63 4.38 -14.79
CA VAL A 8 -25.20 3.42 -13.84
C VAL A 8 -26.69 3.25 -14.05
N GLY A 9 -27.38 4.33 -14.45
CA GLY A 9 -28.83 4.30 -14.70
C GLY A 9 -29.19 3.25 -15.75
N HIS A 10 -28.42 3.22 -16.85
CA HIS A 10 -28.59 2.20 -17.88
C HIS A 10 -28.37 0.79 -17.34
N THR A 11 -27.27 0.55 -16.61
CA THR A 11 -26.94 -0.78 -16.08
C THR A 11 -28.03 -1.31 -15.15
N ILE A 12 -28.59 -0.45 -14.27
CA ILE A 12 -29.70 -0.84 -13.39
C ILE A 12 -30.94 -1.19 -14.21
N VAL A 13 -31.34 -0.34 -15.17
CA VAL A 13 -32.54 -0.57 -15.98
C VAL A 13 -32.40 -1.85 -16.81
N HIS A 14 -31.26 -2.06 -17.44
CA HIS A 14 -30.97 -3.28 -18.19
C HIS A 14 -31.07 -4.52 -17.27
N PHE A 15 -30.41 -4.49 -16.12
CA PHE A 15 -30.44 -5.58 -15.15
C PHE A 15 -31.86 -5.92 -14.68
N LEU A 16 -32.70 -4.92 -14.38
CA LEU A 16 -34.07 -5.16 -13.95
C LEU A 16 -34.94 -5.80 -15.05
N TYR A 17 -34.59 -5.58 -16.32
CA TYR A 17 -35.34 -6.13 -17.46
C TYR A 17 -34.83 -7.51 -17.88
N THR A 18 -33.52 -7.75 -17.88
CA THR A 18 -32.90 -8.97 -18.44
C THR A 18 -32.29 -9.90 -17.39
N GLY A 19 -31.99 -9.40 -16.19
CA GLY A 19 -31.14 -10.04 -15.19
C GLY A 19 -29.64 -9.99 -15.52
N GLY A 20 -29.25 -9.36 -16.63
CA GLY A 20 -27.87 -9.29 -17.11
C GLY A 20 -27.12 -8.03 -16.66
N TYR A 21 -25.81 -8.01 -16.91
CA TYR A 21 -24.96 -6.84 -16.72
C TYR A 21 -24.59 -6.26 -18.09
N GLU A 22 -24.95 -5.00 -18.33
CA GLU A 22 -24.57 -4.24 -19.52
C GLU A 22 -24.31 -2.77 -19.15
N THR A 23 -23.33 -2.16 -19.81
CA THR A 23 -22.97 -0.75 -19.65
C THR A 23 -23.09 -0.04 -21.01
N VAL A 24 -23.38 1.27 -20.98
CA VAL A 24 -23.43 2.07 -22.21
C VAL A 24 -22.03 2.22 -22.77
N ASN A 25 -21.86 2.10 -24.10
CA ASN A 25 -20.64 2.51 -24.77
C ASN A 25 -20.62 4.04 -24.92
N SER A 26 -19.82 4.72 -24.12
CA SER A 26 -19.66 6.19 -24.18
C SER A 26 -18.46 6.53 -25.09
N PRO A 27 -18.41 7.69 -25.76
CA PRO A 27 -17.24 8.12 -26.53
C PRO A 27 -15.98 8.11 -25.67
N LEU A 28 -14.83 7.76 -26.25
CA LEU A 28 -13.54 7.77 -25.55
C LEU A 28 -13.19 9.21 -25.14
N GLY A 29 -12.96 9.42 -23.84
CA GLY A 29 -12.20 10.57 -23.37
C GLY A 29 -10.73 10.37 -23.75
N GLU A 30 -10.04 11.44 -24.12
CA GLU A 30 -8.64 11.39 -24.52
C GLU A 30 -7.78 10.82 -23.37
N GLY A 31 -7.06 9.72 -23.62
CA GLY A 31 -6.09 9.13 -22.68
C GLY A 31 -6.57 8.00 -21.76
N THR A 32 -7.86 7.63 -21.73
CA THR A 32 -8.33 6.48 -20.93
C THR A 32 -8.51 5.22 -21.77
N SER A 33 -7.92 4.10 -21.35
CA SER A 33 -8.18 2.78 -21.94
C SER A 33 -9.65 2.37 -21.80
N ASP A 34 -10.18 1.67 -22.82
CA ASP A 34 -11.53 1.09 -22.79
C ASP A 34 -11.77 0.22 -21.56
N ILE A 35 -10.74 -0.54 -21.15
CA ILE A 35 -10.81 -1.48 -20.03
C ILE A 35 -10.87 -0.73 -18.70
N SER A 36 -10.05 0.31 -18.50
CA SER A 36 -10.06 1.14 -17.29
C SER A 36 -11.40 1.86 -17.10
N ARG A 37 -11.99 2.32 -18.21
CA ARG A 37 -13.32 2.93 -18.20
C ARG A 37 -14.40 1.93 -17.81
N GLU A 38 -14.39 0.74 -18.42
CA GLU A 38 -15.35 -0.31 -18.08
C GLU A 38 -15.18 -0.77 -16.62
N TYR A 39 -13.95 -0.81 -16.13
CA TYR A 39 -13.67 -1.05 -14.72
C TYR A 39 -14.32 0.01 -13.83
N LYS A 40 -14.14 1.30 -14.13
CA LYS A 40 -14.79 2.38 -13.37
C LYS A 40 -16.32 2.25 -13.37
N LYS A 41 -16.91 1.89 -14.51
CA LYS A 41 -18.36 1.62 -14.60
C LYS A 41 -18.78 0.44 -13.71
N SER A 42 -17.97 -0.62 -13.66
CA SER A 42 -18.23 -1.76 -12.76
C SER A 42 -18.16 -1.39 -11.28
N VAL A 43 -17.26 -0.47 -10.90
CA VAL A 43 -17.20 0.08 -9.53
C VAL A 43 -18.43 0.90 -9.20
N LEU A 44 -18.90 1.73 -10.12
CA LEU A 44 -20.13 2.51 -9.93
C LEU A 44 -21.38 1.61 -9.86
N ALA A 45 -21.44 0.57 -10.70
CA ALA A 45 -22.50 -0.44 -10.64
C ALA A 45 -22.47 -1.21 -9.31
N TYR A 46 -21.26 -1.54 -8.81
CA TYR A 46 -21.09 -2.12 -7.49
C TYR A 46 -21.66 -1.20 -6.41
N HIS A 47 -21.22 0.06 -6.35
CA HIS A 47 -21.71 1.05 -5.38
C HIS A 47 -23.23 1.19 -5.42
N ALA A 48 -23.82 1.30 -6.61
CA ALA A 48 -25.26 1.44 -6.75
C ALA A 48 -26.01 0.18 -6.33
N SER A 49 -25.51 -1.02 -6.68
CA SER A 49 -26.11 -2.28 -6.26
C SER A 49 -26.13 -2.44 -4.73
N ARG A 50 -25.06 -2.00 -4.05
CA ARG A 50 -24.98 -1.96 -2.59
C ARG A 50 -25.93 -0.93 -1.99
N THR A 51 -26.06 0.23 -2.62
CA THR A 51 -26.93 1.33 -2.18
C THR A 51 -28.41 0.99 -2.32
N TYR A 52 -28.80 0.34 -3.41
CA TYR A 52 -30.20 0.01 -3.72
C TYR A 52 -30.62 -1.41 -3.30
N GLY A 53 -29.71 -2.21 -2.73
CA GLY A 53 -30.01 -3.56 -2.27
C GLY A 53 -30.31 -4.54 -3.40
N LEU A 54 -29.46 -4.56 -4.43
CA LEU A 54 -29.59 -5.43 -5.62
C LEU A 54 -28.50 -6.52 -5.61
N PRO A 55 -28.67 -7.63 -4.87
CA PRO A 55 -27.59 -8.59 -4.59
C PRO A 55 -27.09 -9.37 -5.83
N GLU A 56 -27.95 -9.64 -6.81
CA GLU A 56 -27.53 -10.31 -8.04
C GLU A 56 -26.70 -9.35 -8.92
N LEU A 57 -27.09 -8.07 -9.00
CA LEU A 57 -26.29 -7.04 -9.68
C LEU A 57 -24.96 -6.79 -8.96
N GLU A 58 -24.97 -6.81 -7.62
CA GLU A 58 -23.75 -6.75 -6.80
C GLU A 58 -22.79 -7.89 -7.19
N THR A 59 -23.31 -9.11 -7.34
CA THR A 59 -22.52 -10.27 -7.74
C THR A 59 -21.91 -10.09 -9.13
N LEU A 60 -22.70 -9.63 -10.11
CA LEU A 60 -22.23 -9.39 -11.47
C LEU A 60 -21.17 -8.27 -11.52
N ALA A 61 -21.38 -7.17 -10.78
CA ALA A 61 -20.43 -6.08 -10.70
C ALA A 61 -19.10 -6.52 -10.09
N LYS A 62 -19.12 -7.28 -8.99
CA LYS A 62 -17.91 -7.86 -8.39
C LYS A 62 -17.16 -8.77 -9.36
N GLN A 63 -17.88 -9.60 -10.12
CA GLN A 63 -17.28 -10.47 -11.14
C GLN A 63 -16.60 -9.65 -12.24
N LYS A 64 -17.24 -8.57 -12.70
CA LYS A 64 -16.65 -7.66 -13.69
C LYS A 64 -15.41 -6.94 -13.17
N MET A 65 -15.44 -6.41 -11.94
CA MET A 65 -14.27 -5.81 -11.31
C MET A 65 -13.07 -6.78 -11.27
N LYS A 66 -13.29 -8.02 -10.81
CA LYS A 66 -12.25 -9.07 -10.74
C LYS A 66 -11.79 -9.59 -12.11
N GLN A 67 -12.60 -9.42 -13.15
CA GLN A 67 -12.21 -9.80 -14.50
C GLN A 67 -11.26 -8.75 -15.08
N LEU A 68 -11.61 -7.48 -14.91
CA LEU A 68 -10.94 -6.35 -15.54
C LEU A 68 -9.68 -5.92 -14.78
N ASP A 69 -9.61 -6.09 -13.46
CA ASP A 69 -8.47 -5.68 -12.63
C ASP A 69 -7.15 -6.43 -12.88
N LYS A 70 -7.19 -7.44 -13.75
CA LYS A 70 -6.01 -8.15 -14.27
C LYS A 70 -5.28 -7.33 -15.34
N GLU A 71 -6.01 -6.44 -16.01
CA GLU A 71 -5.53 -5.64 -17.13
C GLU A 71 -5.50 -4.14 -16.81
N VAL A 72 -6.17 -3.72 -15.73
CA VAL A 72 -6.16 -2.34 -15.24
C VAL A 72 -5.00 -2.11 -14.26
N PRO A 73 -4.23 -1.01 -14.40
CA PRO A 73 -3.21 -0.65 -13.43
C PRO A 73 -3.77 -0.55 -12.01
N VAL A 74 -3.09 -1.12 -11.01
CA VAL A 74 -3.59 -1.15 -9.62
C VAL A 74 -3.87 0.27 -9.08
N LEU A 75 -3.09 1.27 -9.51
CA LEU A 75 -3.35 2.66 -9.13
C LEU A 75 -4.71 3.17 -9.62
N GLU A 76 -5.12 2.81 -10.84
CA GLU A 76 -6.44 3.16 -11.36
C GLU A 76 -7.55 2.40 -10.64
N VAL A 77 -7.31 1.13 -10.26
CA VAL A 77 -8.21 0.36 -9.39
C VAL A 77 -8.43 1.07 -8.05
N LEU A 78 -7.35 1.48 -7.38
CA LEU A 78 -7.42 2.20 -6.10
C LEU A 78 -8.12 3.55 -6.24
N GLN A 79 -7.87 4.29 -7.33
CA GLN A 79 -8.54 5.56 -7.58
C GLN A 79 -10.05 5.39 -7.79
N ALA A 80 -10.47 4.43 -8.62
CA ALA A 80 -11.89 4.21 -8.89
C ALA A 80 -12.64 3.73 -7.65
N THR A 81 -12.04 2.84 -6.85
CA THR A 81 -12.65 2.34 -5.61
C THR A 81 -12.70 3.39 -4.51
N ARG A 82 -11.71 4.28 -4.40
CA ARG A 82 -11.76 5.44 -3.52
C ARG A 82 -12.98 6.32 -3.79
N ASP A 83 -13.25 6.60 -5.07
CA ASP A 83 -14.29 7.56 -5.48
C ASP A 83 -15.70 7.14 -5.01
N VAL A 84 -15.91 5.88 -4.62
CA VAL A 84 -17.19 5.38 -4.10
C VAL A 84 -17.14 4.94 -2.63
N PHE A 85 -15.97 4.93 -2.01
CA PHE A 85 -15.71 4.20 -0.77
C PHE A 85 -16.57 4.67 0.40
N SER A 86 -16.55 5.97 0.73
CA SER A 86 -17.37 6.54 1.80
C SER A 86 -18.87 6.53 1.51
N GLY A 87 -19.26 6.30 0.25
CA GLY A 87 -20.66 6.20 -0.16
C GLY A 87 -21.29 4.83 0.08
N LEU A 88 -20.52 3.83 0.51
CA LEU A 88 -21.01 2.47 0.72
C LEU A 88 -21.71 2.30 2.08
N PRO A 89 -22.65 1.35 2.20
CA PRO A 89 -23.33 1.08 3.47
C PRO A 89 -22.34 0.58 4.53
N ALA A 90 -22.63 0.82 5.82
CA ALA A 90 -21.79 0.39 6.93
C ALA A 90 -21.58 -1.13 7.03
N SER A 91 -22.42 -1.94 6.37
CA SER A 91 -22.27 -3.40 6.24
C SER A 91 -21.29 -3.82 5.15
N GLU A 92 -20.60 -2.87 4.53
CA GLU A 92 -19.59 -3.13 3.52
C GLU A 92 -18.41 -3.93 4.06
N THR A 93 -18.13 -5.07 3.43
CA THR A 93 -17.06 -5.99 3.86
C THR A 93 -16.22 -6.51 2.70
N TRP A 94 -16.73 -6.42 1.47
CA TRP A 94 -16.08 -7.03 0.31
C TRP A 94 -15.02 -6.11 -0.29
N LEU A 95 -15.32 -4.82 -0.43
CA LEU A 95 -14.42 -3.85 -1.04
C LEU A 95 -13.10 -3.69 -0.26
N PRO A 96 -13.09 -3.68 1.09
CA PRO A 96 -11.83 -3.71 1.85
C PRO A 96 -10.93 -4.90 1.53
N ILE A 97 -11.50 -6.12 1.49
CA ILE A 97 -10.76 -7.35 1.14
C ILE A 97 -10.24 -7.29 -0.30
N TYR A 98 -11.06 -6.74 -1.19
CA TYR A 98 -10.69 -6.57 -2.59
C TYR A 98 -9.53 -5.56 -2.77
N ILE A 99 -9.55 -4.44 -2.05
CA ILE A 99 -8.46 -3.46 -2.00
C ILE A 99 -7.18 -4.07 -1.43
N GLU A 100 -7.29 -4.88 -0.37
CA GLU A 100 -6.16 -5.57 0.22
C GLU A 100 -5.42 -6.46 -0.81
N GLY A 101 -6.15 -7.29 -1.55
CA GLY A 101 -5.54 -8.13 -2.59
C GLY A 101 -4.89 -7.33 -3.73
N ASN A 102 -5.41 -6.13 -4.03
CA ASN A 102 -4.78 -5.21 -4.99
C ASN A 102 -3.48 -4.61 -4.43
N LEU A 103 -3.48 -4.14 -3.17
CA LEU A 103 -2.30 -3.59 -2.51
C LEU A 103 -1.20 -4.63 -2.32
N GLN A 104 -1.55 -5.89 -2.02
CA GLN A 104 -0.60 -6.98 -1.94
C GLN A 104 0.17 -7.20 -3.26
N ARG A 105 -0.53 -7.09 -4.40
CA ARG A 105 0.08 -7.16 -5.74
C ARG A 105 0.93 -5.93 -6.06
N LEU A 106 0.45 -4.74 -5.74
CA LEU A 106 1.18 -3.50 -6.01
C LEU A 106 2.47 -3.41 -5.21
N LEU A 107 2.43 -3.84 -3.96
CA LEU A 107 3.58 -3.78 -3.07
C LEU A 107 4.48 -5.01 -3.25
N GLU A 108 4.60 -5.64 -4.40
CA GLU A 108 5.38 -6.88 -4.56
C GLU A 108 6.79 -6.85 -3.92
N PRO A 109 7.34 -8.01 -3.49
CA PRO A 109 8.52 -8.07 -2.63
C PRO A 109 9.79 -7.46 -3.24
N GLU A 110 9.88 -7.38 -4.57
CA GLU A 110 11.11 -6.96 -5.25
C GLU A 110 11.34 -5.45 -5.19
N ASP A 111 10.27 -4.63 -5.23
CA ASP A 111 10.39 -3.17 -5.08
C ASP A 111 9.13 -2.53 -4.44
N PRO A 112 8.98 -2.64 -3.12
CA PRO A 112 7.86 -2.04 -2.39
C PRO A 112 7.93 -0.51 -2.29
N ALA A 113 9.11 0.09 -2.49
CA ALA A 113 9.30 1.54 -2.32
C ALA A 113 8.65 2.32 -3.46
N LEU A 114 8.72 1.80 -4.69
CA LEU A 114 8.02 2.37 -5.84
C LEU A 114 6.50 2.35 -5.64
N GLY A 115 5.95 1.20 -5.22
CA GLY A 115 4.51 1.08 -4.96
C GLY A 115 3.99 2.04 -3.88
N LEU A 116 4.75 2.25 -2.80
CA LEU A 116 4.37 3.17 -1.72
C LEU A 116 4.28 4.63 -2.17
N ARG A 117 5.24 5.09 -2.98
CA ARG A 117 5.23 6.47 -3.51
C ARG A 117 4.01 6.71 -4.39
N ASP A 118 3.65 5.72 -5.20
CA ASP A 118 2.50 5.84 -6.08
C ASP A 118 1.18 5.82 -5.32
N VAL A 119 1.05 4.96 -4.29
CA VAL A 119 -0.12 4.94 -3.42
C VAL A 119 -0.28 6.27 -2.67
N TYR A 120 0.82 6.86 -2.19
CA TYR A 120 0.78 8.16 -1.50
C TYR A 120 0.08 9.25 -2.35
N ASN A 121 0.28 9.25 -3.66
CA ASN A 121 -0.35 10.22 -4.57
C ASN A 121 -1.87 10.02 -4.73
N ILE A 122 -2.41 8.87 -4.30
CA ILE A 122 -3.84 8.55 -4.38
C ILE A 122 -4.59 9.02 -3.13
N LEU A 123 -3.88 9.14 -2.00
CA LEU A 123 -4.43 9.48 -0.68
C LEU A 123 -4.81 10.97 -0.56
N GLY A 124 -5.54 11.31 0.49
CA GLY A 124 -5.89 12.69 0.87
C GLY A 124 -7.21 13.18 0.28
N ARG A 125 -7.97 12.31 -0.38
CA ARG A 125 -9.25 12.64 -1.01
C ARG A 125 -10.46 12.05 -0.28
N ASP A 126 -10.29 10.94 0.43
CA ASP A 126 -11.35 10.27 1.16
C ASP A 126 -10.79 9.66 2.45
N HIS A 127 -11.13 10.25 3.60
CA HIS A 127 -10.53 9.86 4.88
C HIS A 127 -10.82 8.41 5.29
N GLN A 128 -11.96 7.84 4.91
CA GLN A 128 -12.29 6.45 5.28
C GLN A 128 -11.44 5.48 4.46
N PHE A 129 -11.32 5.73 3.17
CA PHE A 129 -10.45 5.01 2.26
C PHE A 129 -8.97 5.16 2.66
N ASP A 130 -8.52 6.38 2.94
CA ASP A 130 -7.12 6.66 3.29
C ASP A 130 -6.70 5.87 4.53
N ASN A 131 -7.53 5.87 5.58
CA ASN A 131 -7.28 5.10 6.79
C ASN A 131 -7.26 3.60 6.53
N LEU A 132 -8.17 3.08 5.69
CA LEU A 132 -8.19 1.67 5.32
C LEU A 132 -6.90 1.29 4.59
N VAL A 133 -6.52 2.04 3.55
CA VAL A 133 -5.32 1.76 2.75
C VAL A 133 -4.08 1.80 3.62
N MET A 134 -3.92 2.82 4.46
CA MET A 134 -2.78 2.92 5.37
C MET A 134 -2.74 1.76 6.36
N LYS A 135 -3.88 1.35 6.92
CA LYS A 135 -3.96 0.18 7.81
C LYS A 135 -3.48 -1.09 7.09
N ILE A 136 -3.98 -1.35 5.88
CA ILE A 136 -3.60 -2.52 5.08
C ILE A 136 -2.08 -2.49 4.77
N ILE A 137 -1.55 -1.34 4.36
CA ILE A 137 -0.12 -1.18 4.08
C ILE A 137 0.72 -1.52 5.31
N LEU A 138 0.35 -0.97 6.48
CA LEU A 138 1.05 -1.25 7.74
C LEU A 138 1.00 -2.74 8.09
N GLU A 139 -0.12 -3.41 7.87
CA GLU A 139 -0.26 -4.86 8.08
C GLU A 139 0.65 -5.65 7.14
N ILE A 140 0.64 -5.34 5.83
CA ILE A 140 1.50 -5.98 4.82
C ILE A 140 2.98 -5.82 5.18
N LEU A 141 3.42 -4.60 5.49
CA LEU A 141 4.81 -4.32 5.83
C LEU A 141 5.22 -4.96 7.15
N SER A 142 4.34 -4.99 8.16
CA SER A 142 4.60 -5.63 9.45
C SER A 142 4.86 -7.13 9.30
N VAL A 143 4.07 -7.82 8.46
CA VAL A 143 4.27 -9.25 8.17
C VAL A 143 5.62 -9.49 7.52
N ARG A 144 6.03 -8.63 6.58
CA ARG A 144 7.33 -8.73 5.89
C ARG A 144 8.50 -8.50 6.83
N LEU A 145 8.43 -7.48 7.67
CA LEU A 145 9.47 -7.18 8.65
C LEU A 145 9.71 -8.37 9.58
N ARG A 146 8.64 -9.03 10.05
CA ARG A 146 8.75 -10.26 10.85
C ARG A 146 9.39 -11.40 10.06
N SER A 147 8.95 -11.62 8.82
CA SER A 147 9.52 -12.66 7.95
C SER A 147 11.02 -12.47 7.70
N MET A 148 11.47 -11.23 7.51
CA MET A 148 12.89 -10.91 7.35
C MET A 148 13.70 -11.20 8.62
N GLN A 149 13.16 -10.90 9.80
CA GLN A 149 13.82 -11.18 11.08
C GLN A 149 13.97 -12.69 11.32
N ASP A 150 12.95 -13.48 11.01
CA ASP A 150 12.99 -14.94 11.17
C ASP A 150 14.02 -15.61 10.24
N GLN A 151 14.23 -15.06 9.04
CA GLN A 151 15.24 -15.55 8.10
C GLN A 151 16.67 -15.26 8.59
N HIS A 152 16.92 -14.08 9.16
CA HIS A 152 18.22 -13.74 9.75
C HIS A 152 18.52 -14.59 11.00
N GLY A 153 17.50 -14.87 11.84
CA GLY A 153 17.63 -15.77 12.99
C GLY A 153 17.93 -17.23 12.60
N ARG A 154 17.47 -17.69 11.43
CA ARG A 154 17.79 -19.02 10.90
C ARG A 154 19.14 -19.10 10.20
N SER A 155 19.57 -18.04 9.52
CA SER A 155 20.88 -18.01 8.82
C SER A 155 22.08 -18.05 9.77
N LEU A 156 21.92 -17.62 11.02
CA LEU A 156 22.97 -17.71 12.05
C LEU A 156 23.05 -19.08 12.75
N ASN A 157 22.08 -19.98 12.51
CA ASN A 157 22.03 -21.31 13.12
C ASN A 157 22.48 -22.44 12.17
N GLY A 158 22.95 -22.11 10.96
CA GLY A 158 23.53 -23.03 10.00
C GLY A 158 25.05 -22.83 9.88
N THR A 159 25.81 -23.68 10.58
CA THR A 159 27.29 -23.78 10.49
C THR A 159 28.07 -22.63 11.11
N GLY A 160 28.15 -22.60 12.44
CA GLY A 160 29.33 -22.05 13.10
C GLY A 160 30.48 -23.08 13.04
N PRO A 161 31.68 -22.76 12.54
CA PRO A 161 32.85 -23.53 12.93
C PRO A 161 33.02 -23.37 14.44
N ALA A 162 33.46 -24.42 15.13
CA ALA A 162 33.88 -24.32 16.52
C ALA A 162 34.99 -23.25 16.61
N TYR A 163 34.63 -22.05 17.07
CA TYR A 163 35.62 -21.04 17.44
C TYR A 163 36.41 -21.61 18.61
N SER A 164 37.62 -22.08 18.31
CA SER A 164 38.68 -22.21 19.31
C SER A 164 39.08 -20.79 19.67
N LEU A 165 38.95 -20.41 20.93
CA LEU A 165 39.45 -19.12 21.43
C LEU A 165 40.95 -19.02 21.08
N PRO A 166 41.40 -17.96 20.39
CA PRO A 166 42.82 -17.62 20.39
C PRO A 166 43.22 -17.21 21.81
N GLU A 167 44.34 -17.76 22.28
CA GLU A 167 44.98 -17.33 23.53
C GLU A 167 45.14 -15.81 23.54
N GLU A 168 44.74 -15.22 24.66
CA GLU A 168 44.84 -13.80 24.97
C GLU A 168 46.33 -13.42 24.95
N SER A 169 46.73 -12.62 23.95
CA SER A 169 48.06 -12.04 23.90
C SER A 169 48.12 -10.88 24.90
N VAL A 170 49.00 -11.04 25.89
CA VAL A 170 49.34 -10.02 26.89
C VAL A 170 49.74 -8.73 26.17
N PRO A 171 49.18 -7.56 26.52
CA PRO A 171 49.63 -6.29 25.95
C PRO A 171 51.07 -6.00 26.40
N GLU A 172 51.97 -5.71 25.45
CA GLU A 172 53.27 -5.12 25.78
C GLU A 172 53.07 -3.74 26.43
N GLU A 173 53.72 -3.56 27.58
CA GLU A 173 53.79 -2.33 28.33
C GLU A 173 54.52 -1.25 27.50
N PRO A 174 53.94 -0.06 27.27
CA PRO A 174 54.59 0.97 26.46
C PRO A 174 55.83 1.52 27.17
N GLU A 175 56.94 1.67 26.42
CA GLU A 175 58.18 2.29 26.91
C GLU A 175 57.93 3.71 27.48
N PRO A 176 58.68 4.11 28.53
CA PRO A 176 58.47 5.40 29.18
C PRO A 176 58.81 6.56 28.24
N VAL A 177 57.82 7.44 28.05
CA VAL A 177 57.96 8.70 27.31
C VAL A 177 58.96 9.61 28.05
N PRO A 178 59.96 10.22 27.37
CA PRO A 178 60.86 11.19 27.98
C PRO A 178 60.08 12.39 28.52
N ALA A 179 60.41 12.80 29.75
CA ALA A 179 59.76 13.88 30.49
C ALA A 179 59.63 15.18 29.67
N GLU A 180 58.41 15.71 29.62
CA GLU A 180 58.10 17.04 29.11
C GLU A 180 58.85 18.10 29.92
N ALA A 181 59.58 18.98 29.23
CA ALA A 181 60.15 20.17 29.85
C ALA A 181 59.01 21.12 30.26
N GLU A 182 59.05 21.56 31.51
CA GLU A 182 58.07 22.47 32.10
C GLU A 182 57.93 23.77 31.29
N PRO A 183 56.71 24.29 31.07
CA PRO A 183 56.54 25.63 30.52
C PRO A 183 56.87 26.68 31.58
N GLU A 184 57.74 27.63 31.22
CA GLU A 184 58.08 28.78 32.06
C GLU A 184 56.82 29.57 32.46
N GLU A 185 56.79 29.90 33.74
CA GLU A 185 55.73 30.62 34.44
C GLU A 185 55.63 32.07 33.93
N TYR A 186 54.53 32.42 33.25
CA TYR A 186 54.28 33.81 32.86
C TYR A 186 53.72 34.58 34.05
N GLU A 187 54.55 35.45 34.61
CA GLU A 187 54.21 36.35 35.72
C GLU A 187 53.13 37.36 35.29
N LEU A 188 52.01 37.38 36.02
CA LEU A 188 50.88 38.28 35.81
C LEU A 188 51.25 39.71 36.21
N VAL A 189 51.28 40.64 35.26
CA VAL A 189 51.45 42.08 35.55
C VAL A 189 50.07 42.71 35.86
N PRO A 190 49.89 43.41 37.00
CA PRO A 190 48.60 44.01 37.35
C PRO A 190 48.27 45.21 36.46
N PHE A 191 46.98 45.37 36.15
CA PHE A 191 46.40 46.58 35.58
C PHE A 191 46.28 47.69 36.63
N ASP A 192 46.81 48.88 36.32
CA ASP A 192 46.38 50.18 36.83
C ASP A 192 46.42 51.21 35.68
#